data_AF-A0A1X7G874-F1
#
_entry.id   AF-A0A1X7G874-F1
#
_cell.length_a   1.000
_cell.length_b   1.000
_cell.length_c   1.000
_cell.angle_alpha   90.00
_cell.angle_beta   90.00
_cell.angle_gamma   90.00
#
_symmetry.space_group_name_H-M   'P 1'
#
loop_
_entity.id
_entity.type
_entity.pdbx_description
1 polymer ?
#
loop_
_entity_poly.entity_id
_entity_poly.type
_entity_poly.pdbx_seq_one_letter_code
_entity_poly.pdbx_strand_id
1 'polypeptide(L)'
;MQQLSMFDLMMPAPLAAVDEPLWLQTNLDKSGWSWGKIGIMANSDGTWSISTGDSVGGYCGHGGPFWGEHASFKEALTAAVRMMHGRWADISVRMNDSCCQESHRRVARKGLEWLAGIEAEYGVSQ
;
A
#
# COMPACT_ATOMS: atom_id res chain seq x y z
N MET A 1 -27.90 31.84 27.11
CA MET A 1 -27.13 32.32 25.95
C MET A 1 -25.66 32.32 26.36
N GLN A 2 -24.87 31.36 25.89
CA GLN A 2 -23.43 31.36 26.12
C GLN A 2 -22.77 32.34 25.14
N GLN A 3 -22.05 33.30 25.68
CA GLN A 3 -21.31 34.31 24.92
C GLN A 3 -19.97 33.67 24.49
N LEU A 4 -19.88 33.26 23.22
CA LEU A 4 -18.63 32.79 22.61
C LEU A 4 -17.61 33.93 22.63
N SER A 5 -16.40 33.64 23.10
CA SER A 5 -15.34 34.64 23.23
C SER A 5 -14.74 34.95 21.86
N MET A 6 -14.30 36.20 21.63
CA MET A 6 -13.59 36.59 20.40
C MET A 6 -12.30 35.79 20.17
N PHE A 7 -11.76 35.13 21.22
CA PHE A 7 -10.62 34.23 21.14
C PHE A 7 -10.95 32.91 20.41
N ASP A 8 -12.20 32.41 20.52
CA ASP A 8 -12.64 31.20 19.83
C ASP A 8 -12.79 31.39 18.30
N LEU A 9 -12.94 32.64 17.84
CA LEU A 9 -13.06 32.99 16.41
C LEU A 9 -11.70 33.11 15.70
N MET A 10 -10.59 33.17 16.45
CA MET A 10 -9.23 33.33 15.90
C MET A 10 -8.39 32.05 15.99
N MET A 11 -8.90 30.99 16.61
CA MET A 11 -8.26 29.68 16.58
C MET A 11 -8.52 29.07 15.19
N PRO A 12 -7.49 28.79 14.38
CA PRO A 12 -7.69 27.96 13.20
C PRO A 12 -8.34 26.66 13.67
N ALA A 13 -9.39 26.22 12.97
CA ALA A 13 -10.01 24.94 13.26
C ALA A 13 -8.89 23.89 13.38
N PRO A 14 -8.90 23.03 14.43
CA PRO A 14 -7.89 21.99 14.54
C PRO A 14 -7.89 21.22 13.23
N LEU A 15 -6.73 21.12 12.60
CA LEU A 15 -6.53 20.25 11.44
C LEU A 15 -7.15 18.91 11.81
N ALA A 16 -8.11 18.44 11.02
CA ALA A 16 -8.74 17.15 11.26
C ALA A 16 -7.62 16.11 11.47
N ALA A 17 -7.68 15.37 12.58
CA ALA A 17 -6.71 14.35 12.87
C ALA A 17 -6.69 13.39 11.68
N VAL A 18 -5.59 13.38 10.93
CA VAL A 18 -5.36 12.39 9.89
C VAL A 18 -5.10 11.08 10.62
N ASP A 19 -6.00 10.11 10.46
CA ASP A 19 -5.86 8.80 11.09
C ASP A 19 -4.50 8.16 10.74
N GLU A 20 -3.92 7.41 11.68
CA GLU A 20 -2.69 6.67 11.42
C GLU A 20 -2.89 5.74 10.21
N PRO A 21 -1.93 5.68 9.26
CA PRO A 21 -2.08 4.81 8.11
C PRO A 21 -2.18 3.33 8.49
N LEU A 22 -3.06 2.60 7.81
CA LEU A 22 -3.02 1.15 7.82
C LEU A 22 -1.80 0.68 7.02
N TRP A 23 -0.95 -0.13 7.64
CA TRP A 23 0.16 -0.80 6.97
C TRP A 23 -0.03 -2.32 6.94
N LEU A 24 -0.11 -2.88 5.74
CA LEU A 24 -0.05 -4.31 5.48
C LEU A 24 1.35 -4.65 4.97
N GLN A 25 2.08 -5.51 5.66
CA GLN A 25 3.46 -5.84 5.31
C GLN A 25 3.72 -7.34 5.42
N THR A 26 4.61 -7.85 4.57
CA THR A 26 5.04 -9.24 4.61
C THR A 26 6.53 -9.38 4.31
N ASN A 27 7.16 -10.36 4.96
CA ASN A 27 8.50 -10.81 4.61
C ASN A 27 8.39 -12.06 3.74
N LEU A 28 9.00 -12.03 2.55
CA LEU A 28 8.85 -13.05 1.51
C LEU A 28 10.00 -14.06 1.51
N ASP A 29 11.09 -13.75 2.23
CA ASP A 29 12.22 -14.66 2.44
C ASP A 29 12.69 -14.68 3.90
N LYS A 30 13.58 -15.62 4.22
CA LYS A 30 14.10 -15.75 5.60
C LYS A 30 15.09 -14.64 5.96
N SER A 31 15.67 -14.00 4.97
CA SER A 31 16.75 -13.02 5.14
C SER A 31 16.23 -11.60 5.36
N GLY A 32 14.97 -11.32 5.03
CA GLY A 32 14.38 -9.97 5.05
C GLY A 32 14.72 -9.13 3.82
N TRP A 33 15.41 -9.70 2.82
CA TRP A 33 15.82 -8.98 1.62
C TRP A 33 14.67 -8.83 0.64
N SER A 34 13.69 -9.74 0.73
CA SER A 34 12.47 -9.69 -0.07
C SER A 34 11.25 -9.45 0.81
N TRP A 35 10.48 -8.42 0.48
CA TRP A 35 9.33 -7.98 1.26
C TRP A 35 8.31 -7.27 0.38
N GLY A 36 7.09 -7.11 0.88
CA GLY A 36 6.04 -6.31 0.25
C GLY A 36 5.32 -5.45 1.30
N LYS A 37 4.88 -4.26 0.90
CA LYS A 37 4.10 -3.35 1.75
C LYS A 37 2.99 -2.64 0.98
N ILE A 38 1.85 -2.47 1.65
CA ILE A 38 0.73 -1.63 1.23
C ILE A 38 0.40 -0.71 2.42
N GLY A 39 0.29 0.58 2.15
CA GLY A 39 -0.15 1.61 3.07
C GLY A 39 -1.45 2.22 2.55
N ILE A 40 -2.44 2.41 3.42
CA ILE A 40 -3.70 3.11 3.11
C ILE A 40 -3.94 4.20 4.17
N MET A 41 -4.27 5.42 3.73
CA MET A 41 -4.47 6.57 4.63
C MET A 41 -5.62 7.45 4.13
N ALA A 42 -6.41 8.00 5.06
CA ALA A 42 -7.41 9.01 4.71
C ALA A 42 -6.75 10.36 4.43
N ASN A 43 -7.21 11.06 3.40
CA ASN A 43 -6.82 12.43 3.10
C ASN A 43 -7.74 13.42 3.85
N SER A 44 -7.29 14.67 4.01
CA SER A 44 -8.07 15.70 4.72
C SER A 44 -9.36 16.12 4.01
N ASP A 45 -9.51 15.78 2.72
CA ASP A 45 -10.68 16.06 1.89
C ASP A 45 -11.72 14.92 1.88
N GLY A 46 -11.50 13.86 2.67
CA GLY A 46 -12.39 12.70 2.76
C GLY A 46 -12.11 11.61 1.71
N THR A 47 -11.13 11.81 0.83
CA THR A 47 -10.63 10.75 -0.07
C THR A 47 -9.58 9.87 0.64
N TRP A 48 -9.05 8.88 -0.07
CA TRP A 48 -8.04 7.95 0.45
C TRP A 48 -6.82 7.91 -0.46
N SER A 49 -5.62 7.86 0.13
CA SER A 49 -4.35 7.71 -0.57
C SER A 49 -3.72 6.35 -0.32
N ILE A 50 -2.84 5.95 -1.23
CA ILE A 50 -2.12 4.67 -1.18
C ILE A 50 -0.61 4.88 -1.18
N SER A 51 0.11 3.99 -0.50
CA SER A 51 1.55 3.80 -0.64
C SER A 51 1.81 2.33 -0.91
N THR A 52 2.63 2.01 -1.90
CA THR A 52 3.05 0.63 -2.16
C THR A 52 4.56 0.55 -2.18
N GLY A 53 5.09 -0.61 -1.88
CA GLY A 53 6.50 -0.88 -2.09
C GLY A 53 6.84 -2.35 -1.95
N ASP A 54 7.97 -2.72 -2.51
CA ASP A 54 8.50 -4.05 -2.43
C ASP A 54 10.02 -4.07 -2.54
N SER A 55 10.57 -5.22 -2.20
CA SER A 55 11.91 -5.63 -2.57
C SER A 55 11.88 -7.10 -2.94
N VAL A 56 12.60 -7.47 -3.99
CA VAL A 56 12.78 -8.83 -4.47
C VAL A 56 14.28 -9.03 -4.63
N GLY A 57 14.85 -9.89 -3.78
CA GLY A 57 16.29 -10.15 -3.74
C GLY A 57 17.14 -8.99 -3.23
N GLY A 58 16.54 -7.86 -2.81
CA GLY A 58 17.24 -6.67 -2.30
C GLY A 58 17.70 -5.65 -3.34
N TYR A 59 17.38 -5.85 -4.62
CA TYR A 59 17.83 -4.97 -5.71
C TYR A 59 16.75 -4.68 -6.75
N CYS A 60 15.70 -5.50 -6.85
CA CYS A 60 14.52 -5.21 -7.65
C CYS A 60 13.39 -4.79 -6.71
N GLY A 61 13.01 -3.53 -6.70
CA GLY A 61 11.97 -3.05 -5.79
C GLY A 61 11.45 -1.67 -6.17
N HIS A 62 10.31 -1.31 -5.62
CA HIS A 62 9.79 0.05 -5.67
C HIS A 62 9.36 0.54 -4.29
N GLY A 63 9.14 1.84 -4.21
CA GLY A 63 8.56 2.48 -3.05
C GLY A 63 8.25 3.92 -3.37
N GLY A 64 7.30 4.50 -2.65
CA GLY A 64 6.97 5.90 -2.80
C GLY A 64 6.19 6.43 -1.60
N PRO A 65 6.03 7.76 -1.52
CA PRO A 65 5.13 8.38 -0.56
C PRO A 65 3.67 7.96 -0.83
N PHE A 66 2.78 8.33 0.08
CA PHE A 66 1.35 8.27 -0.19
C PHE A 66 0.97 9.17 -1.37
N TRP A 67 0.10 8.67 -2.25
CA TRP A 67 -0.44 9.41 -3.39
C TRP A 67 -1.87 8.96 -3.69
N GLY A 68 -2.58 9.78 -4.48
CA GLY A 68 -3.90 9.44 -5.00
C GLY A 68 -5.07 9.92 -4.15
N GLU A 69 -6.23 9.96 -4.79
CA GLU A 69 -7.51 10.40 -4.24
C GLU A 69 -8.57 9.37 -4.64
N HIS A 70 -8.78 8.37 -3.78
CA HIS A 70 -9.76 7.31 -3.97
C HIS A 70 -11.02 7.59 -3.16
N ALA A 71 -12.20 7.28 -3.69
CA ALA A 71 -13.46 7.66 -3.04
C ALA A 71 -13.74 6.86 -1.76
N SER A 72 -13.06 5.74 -1.54
CA SER A 72 -13.19 4.93 -0.34
C SER A 72 -11.92 4.15 -0.01
N PHE A 73 -11.80 3.72 1.25
CA PHE A 73 -10.77 2.79 1.70
C PHE A 73 -10.69 1.54 0.80
N LYS A 74 -11.85 0.97 0.44
CA LYS A 74 -11.91 -0.26 -0.36
C LYS A 74 -11.37 -0.03 -1.78
N GLU A 75 -11.68 1.12 -2.38
CA GLU A 75 -11.16 1.48 -3.70
C GLU A 75 -9.65 1.71 -3.67
N ALA A 76 -9.15 2.41 -2.66
CA ALA A 76 -7.72 2.61 -2.44
C ALA A 76 -7.00 1.26 -2.28
N LEU A 77 -7.52 0.38 -1.42
CA LEU A 77 -6.91 -0.93 -1.19
C LEU A 77 -6.94 -1.81 -2.46
N THR A 78 -8.05 -1.82 -3.20
CA THR A 78 -8.13 -2.49 -4.51
C THR A 78 -7.07 -1.97 -5.48
N ALA A 79 -6.89 -0.64 -5.57
CA ALA A 79 -5.88 -0.05 -6.44
C ALA A 79 -4.45 -0.44 -6.03
N ALA A 80 -4.16 -0.45 -4.73
CA ALA A 80 -2.87 -0.86 -4.20
C ALA A 80 -2.57 -2.36 -4.46
N VAL A 81 -3.55 -3.24 -4.21
CA VAL A 81 -3.44 -4.68 -4.48
C VAL A 81 -3.21 -4.92 -5.98
N ARG A 82 -3.98 -4.26 -6.85
CA ARG A 82 -3.82 -4.38 -8.30
C ARG A 82 -2.44 -3.95 -8.78
N MET A 83 -1.90 -2.86 -8.23
CA MET A 83 -0.55 -2.38 -8.57
C MET A 83 0.52 -3.40 -8.17
N MET A 84 0.46 -3.94 -6.95
CA MET A 84 1.39 -4.96 -6.47
C MET A 84 1.27 -6.25 -7.29
N HIS A 85 0.03 -6.69 -7.55
CA HIS A 85 -0.25 -7.89 -8.33
C HIS A 85 0.34 -7.78 -9.74
N GLY A 86 0.11 -6.68 -10.46
CA GLY A 86 0.64 -6.48 -11.81
C GLY A 86 2.16 -6.62 -11.88
N ARG A 87 2.88 -6.09 -10.88
CA ARG A 87 4.35 -6.18 -10.81
C ARG A 87 4.82 -7.60 -10.55
N TRP A 88 4.23 -8.29 -9.57
CA TRP A 88 4.66 -9.62 -9.19
C TRP A 88 4.20 -10.72 -10.15
N ALA A 89 3.02 -10.57 -10.76
CA ALA A 89 2.54 -11.47 -11.80
C ALA A 89 3.53 -11.53 -12.96
N ASP A 90 3.99 -10.38 -13.42
CA ASP A 90 4.99 -10.25 -14.48
C ASP A 90 6.35 -10.86 -14.08
N ILE A 91 6.88 -10.52 -12.90
CA ILE A 91 8.12 -11.13 -12.38
C ILE A 91 7.98 -12.66 -12.29
N SER A 92 6.83 -13.18 -11.86
CA SER A 92 6.62 -14.62 -11.62
C SER A 92 6.80 -15.52 -12.85
N VAL A 93 6.67 -14.95 -14.06
CA VAL A 93 6.67 -15.69 -15.33
C VAL A 93 7.82 -15.31 -16.26
N ARG A 94 8.48 -14.17 -16.07
CA ARG A 94 9.63 -13.74 -16.90
C ARG A 94 10.79 -14.73 -16.82
N MET A 95 11.20 -15.28 -17.96
CA MET A 95 12.23 -16.34 -18.04
C MET A 95 13.53 -15.91 -18.74
N ASN A 96 13.55 -14.82 -19.50
CA ASN A 96 14.64 -14.51 -20.44
C ASN A 96 15.41 -13.23 -20.11
N ASP A 97 15.20 -12.67 -18.92
CA ASP A 97 15.78 -11.39 -18.51
C ASP A 97 16.91 -11.68 -17.52
N SER A 98 18.11 -11.13 -17.74
CA SER A 98 19.30 -11.38 -16.89
C SER A 98 19.10 -11.00 -15.41
N CYS A 99 18.13 -10.13 -15.12
CA CYS A 99 17.79 -9.69 -13.77
C CYS A 99 16.72 -10.55 -13.06
N CYS A 100 15.96 -11.40 -13.78
CA CYS A 100 14.84 -12.17 -13.22
C CYS A 100 15.20 -13.67 -13.09
N GLN A 101 15.86 -14.02 -11.99
CA GLN A 101 16.23 -15.41 -11.69
C GLN A 101 15.06 -16.20 -11.09
N GLU A 102 15.17 -17.55 -11.05
CA GLU A 102 14.15 -18.41 -10.41
C GLU A 102 13.91 -18.06 -8.93
N SER A 103 14.93 -17.54 -8.24
CA SER A 103 14.78 -17.01 -6.87
C SER A 103 13.75 -15.88 -6.81
N HIS A 104 13.77 -14.94 -7.75
CA HIS A 104 12.80 -13.84 -7.82
C HIS A 104 11.41 -14.33 -8.15
N ARG A 105 11.30 -15.27 -9.09
CA ARG A 105 10.00 -15.84 -9.47
C ARG A 105 9.32 -16.51 -8.29
N ARG A 106 10.08 -17.27 -7.50
CA ARG A 106 9.59 -17.91 -6.28
C ARG A 106 9.13 -16.89 -5.25
N VAL A 107 9.88 -15.81 -5.06
CA VAL A 107 9.51 -14.70 -4.14
C VAL A 107 8.23 -14.01 -4.63
N ALA A 108 8.15 -13.68 -5.92
CA ALA A 108 6.98 -13.04 -6.49
C ALA A 108 5.71 -13.90 -6.34
N ARG A 109 5.81 -15.23 -6.54
CA ARG A 109 4.68 -16.16 -6.31
C ARG A 109 4.19 -16.13 -4.85
N LYS A 110 5.11 -16.10 -3.88
CA LYS A 110 4.72 -15.91 -2.46
C LYS A 110 4.05 -14.56 -2.23
N GLY A 111 4.51 -13.52 -2.92
CA GLY A 111 3.87 -12.21 -2.90
C GLY A 111 2.43 -12.28 -3.40
N LEU A 112 2.18 -12.99 -4.52
CA LEU A 112 0.84 -13.21 -5.05
C LEU A 112 -0.06 -13.99 -4.08
N GLU A 113 0.48 -15.02 -3.41
CA GLU A 113 -0.25 -15.75 -2.36
C GLU A 113 -0.63 -14.84 -1.18
N TRP A 114 0.26 -13.92 -0.79
CA TRP A 114 -0.03 -12.93 0.25
C TRP A 114 -1.11 -11.93 -0.18
N LEU A 115 -1.06 -11.45 -1.43
CA LEU A 115 -2.12 -10.57 -1.96
C LEU A 115 -3.48 -11.26 -1.97
N ALA A 116 -3.55 -12.53 -2.37
CA ALA A 116 -4.79 -13.30 -2.32
C ALA A 116 -5.37 -13.40 -0.89
N GLY A 117 -4.51 -13.42 0.14
CA GLY A 117 -4.93 -13.33 1.54
C GLY A 117 -5.58 -11.98 1.87
N ILE A 118 -4.99 -10.87 1.41
CA ILE A 118 -5.57 -9.52 1.57
C ILE A 118 -6.91 -9.40 0.84
N GLU A 119 -7.01 -9.95 -0.37
CA GLU A 119 -8.26 -9.97 -1.13
C GLU A 119 -9.39 -10.68 -0.38
N ALA A 120 -9.09 -11.84 0.20
CA ALA A 120 -10.04 -12.59 0.99
C ALA A 120 -10.42 -11.86 2.29
N GLU A 121 -9.46 -11.26 3.00
CA GLU A 121 -9.68 -10.57 4.27
C GLU A 121 -10.51 -9.28 4.12
N TYR A 122 -10.20 -8.47 3.10
CA TYR A 122 -10.82 -7.15 2.91
C TYR A 122 -11.91 -7.14 1.83
N GLY A 123 -12.17 -8.28 1.18
CA GLY A 123 -13.16 -8.41 0.11
C GLY A 123 -12.84 -7.53 -1.10
N VAL A 124 -11.56 -7.33 -1.39
CA VAL A 124 -11.04 -6.60 -2.57
C VAL A 124 -10.60 -7.58 -3.65
N SER A 125 -10.43 -7.10 -4.89
CA SER A 125 -9.97 -7.93 -6.00
C SER A 125 -9.16 -7.10 -7.00
N GLN A 126 -8.02 -7.63 -7.46
CA GLN A 126 -7.18 -7.03 -8.51
C GLN A 126 -7.88 -6.85 -9.87
#